data_AF-X1U6W6-F1
#
_entry.id   AF-X1U6W6-F1
#
_cell.length_a   1.000
_cell.length_b   1.000
_cell.length_c   1.000
_cell.angle_alpha   90.00
_cell.angle_beta   90.00
_cell.angle_gamma   90.00
#
_symmetry.space_group_name_H-M   'P 1'
#
loop_
_entity.id
_entity.type
_entity.pdbx_description
1 polymer ?
#
loop_
_entity_poly.entity_id
_entity_poly.type
_entity_poly.pdbx_seq_one_letter_code
_entity_poly.pdbx_strand_id
1 'polypeptide(L)'
;RKNLAWLLIFVFTGISTIMTAARSSVFGLAFSVLVLLLIWKVKDIRRAFIRLILLASAFVVIMSFVSLPLSEFDYQSQSIFYTMAGHTARGFFNPLSEMTFQSRLNLWKYLFTDVVPKNPVGYGLGSTSIAAQRFGGLEIGTEGYIFALFVNSGVVGGLLFLIISLATLKKGTELSIQSEGSKALAPLVLAIIAGLTLNNVFGNSFVLYSVAPIGWLLMGWIAREETLKKNVDK
;
A
#
# COMPACT_ATOMS: atom_id res chain seq x y z
N ARG A 1 -9.40 -5.13 26.71
CA ARG A 1 -9.51 -6.33 25.85
C ARG A 1 -9.65 -5.98 24.36
N LYS A 2 -10.62 -5.14 23.94
CA LYS A 2 -10.78 -4.77 22.51
C LYS A 2 -9.50 -4.18 21.88
N ASN A 3 -8.81 -3.26 22.55
CA ASN A 3 -7.57 -2.65 22.01
C ASN A 3 -6.43 -3.65 21.78
N LEU A 4 -6.39 -4.76 22.53
CA LEU A 4 -5.34 -5.78 22.40
C LEU A 4 -5.52 -6.60 21.11
N ALA A 5 -6.76 -7.01 20.79
CA ALA A 5 -7.04 -7.76 19.56
C ALA A 5 -6.64 -6.98 18.29
N TRP A 6 -6.86 -5.67 18.29
CA TRP A 6 -6.50 -4.82 17.14
C TRP A 6 -5.01 -4.51 17.05
N LEU A 7 -4.34 -4.33 18.19
CA LEU A 7 -2.88 -4.27 18.22
C LEU A 7 -2.30 -5.57 17.66
N LEU A 8 -2.85 -6.73 18.05
CA LEU A 8 -2.45 -8.01 17.49
C LEU A 8 -2.71 -8.07 15.99
N ILE A 9 -3.88 -7.64 15.48
CA ILE A 9 -4.15 -7.58 14.02
C ILE A 9 -3.12 -6.69 13.31
N PHE A 10 -2.79 -5.52 13.85
CA PHE A 10 -1.80 -4.63 13.27
C PHE A 10 -0.41 -5.27 13.26
N VAL A 11 0.01 -5.89 14.36
CA VAL A 11 1.28 -6.61 14.48
C VAL A 11 1.33 -7.81 13.53
N PHE A 12 0.28 -8.64 13.48
CA PHE A 12 0.19 -9.77 12.55
C PHE A 12 0.20 -9.33 11.09
N THR A 13 -0.52 -8.25 10.76
CA THR A 13 -0.51 -7.68 9.41
C THR A 13 0.89 -7.16 9.07
N GLY A 14 1.55 -6.47 10.01
CA GLY A 14 2.93 -6.00 9.86
C GLY A 14 3.92 -7.14 9.65
N ILE A 15 3.86 -8.18 10.49
CA ILE A 15 4.70 -9.38 10.37
C ILE A 15 4.43 -10.09 9.05
N SER A 16 3.16 -10.33 8.69
CA SER A 16 2.81 -10.98 7.41
C SER A 16 3.34 -10.19 6.21
N THR A 17 3.21 -8.87 6.27
CA THR A 17 3.73 -7.93 5.27
C THR A 17 5.26 -8.03 5.16
N ILE A 18 5.99 -8.06 6.29
CA ILE A 18 7.45 -8.23 6.32
C ILE A 18 7.87 -9.61 5.80
N MET A 19 7.19 -10.68 6.24
CA MET A 19 7.45 -12.07 5.83
C MET A 19 7.20 -12.31 4.33
N THR A 20 6.41 -11.46 3.67
CA THR A 20 6.24 -11.50 2.22
C THR A 20 7.54 -11.15 1.48
N ALA A 21 8.55 -10.59 2.17
CA ALA A 21 9.86 -10.17 1.63
C ALA A 21 9.76 -9.22 0.41
N ALA A 22 8.59 -8.66 0.14
CA ALA A 22 8.37 -7.72 -0.94
C ALA A 22 8.75 -6.32 -0.47
N ARG A 23 9.66 -5.64 -1.17
CA ARG A 23 10.11 -4.27 -0.80
C ARG A 23 8.93 -3.31 -0.63
N SER A 24 7.88 -3.46 -1.46
CA SER A 24 6.64 -2.67 -1.41
C SER A 24 5.87 -2.79 -0.09
N SER A 25 6.06 -3.90 0.63
CA SER A 25 5.43 -4.20 1.90
C SER A 25 5.98 -3.31 3.02
N VAL A 26 7.29 -3.06 3.03
CA VAL A 26 7.96 -2.13 3.95
C VAL A 26 7.44 -0.71 3.75
N PHE A 27 7.32 -0.26 2.49
CA PHE A 27 6.75 1.05 2.18
C PHE A 27 5.27 1.16 2.61
N GLY A 28 4.47 0.12 2.37
CA GLY A 28 3.08 0.08 2.83
C GLY A 28 2.95 0.14 4.36
N LEU A 29 3.83 -0.56 5.10
CA LEU A 29 3.86 -0.50 6.56
C LEU A 29 4.30 0.88 7.07
N ALA A 30 5.39 1.44 6.52
CA ALA A 30 5.86 2.77 6.86
C ALA A 30 4.78 3.83 6.60
N PHE A 31 4.08 3.73 5.47
CA PHE A 31 2.95 4.59 5.14
C PHE A 31 1.78 4.39 6.09
N SER A 32 1.48 3.16 6.50
CA SER A 32 0.45 2.88 7.51
C SER A 32 0.76 3.57 8.83
N VAL A 33 1.99 3.42 9.31
CA VAL A 33 2.46 4.06 10.56
C VAL A 33 2.39 5.58 10.42
N LEU A 34 2.82 6.14 9.28
CA LEU A 34 2.73 7.56 9.01
C LEU A 34 1.27 8.04 9.09
N VAL A 35 0.35 7.40 8.37
CA VAL A 35 -1.08 7.72 8.41
C VAL A 35 -1.62 7.63 9.84
N LEU A 36 -1.23 6.60 10.58
CA LEU A 36 -1.61 6.45 11.99
C LEU A 36 -1.13 7.65 12.81
N LEU A 37 0.16 8.02 12.73
CA LEU A 37 0.73 9.13 13.50
C LEU A 37 0.08 10.48 13.14
N LEU A 38 -0.24 10.68 11.86
CA LEU A 38 -0.86 11.91 11.36
C LEU A 38 -2.31 12.07 11.80
N ILE A 39 -3.08 10.97 11.88
CA ILE A 39 -4.52 11.01 12.13
C ILE A 39 -4.85 10.70 13.58
N TRP A 40 -4.00 9.96 14.30
CA TRP A 40 -4.26 9.53 15.66
C TRP A 40 -4.49 10.72 16.60
N LYS A 41 -5.70 10.78 17.16
CA LYS A 41 -6.18 11.85 18.05
C LYS A 41 -6.13 13.25 17.42
N VAL A 42 -6.09 13.37 16.10
CA VAL A 42 -6.17 14.67 15.42
C VAL A 42 -7.60 14.98 15.05
N LYS A 43 -8.11 16.09 15.59
CA LYS A 43 -9.44 16.62 15.27
C LYS A 43 -9.44 17.66 14.14
N ASP A 44 -8.25 18.13 13.72
CA ASP A 44 -8.08 19.24 12.77
C ASP A 44 -6.99 18.92 11.73
N ILE A 45 -7.33 19.04 10.43
CA ILE A 45 -6.43 18.81 9.30
C ILE A 45 -5.16 19.67 9.35
N ARG A 46 -5.25 20.89 9.90
CA ARG A 46 -4.07 21.77 10.05
C ARG A 46 -3.04 21.15 10.99
N ARG A 47 -3.49 20.51 12.07
CA ARG A 47 -2.60 19.80 13.01
C ARG A 47 -2.00 18.54 12.39
N ALA A 48 -2.75 17.83 11.54
CA ALA A 48 -2.20 16.72 10.78
C ALA A 48 -1.09 17.19 9.83
N PHE A 49 -1.30 18.32 9.14
CA PHE A 49 -0.29 18.91 8.26
C PHE A 49 0.97 19.36 9.01
N ILE A 50 0.82 19.99 10.18
CA ILE A 50 1.96 20.33 11.05
C ILE A 50 2.72 19.07 11.47
N ARG A 51 2.02 18.01 11.88
CA ARG A 51 2.66 16.73 12.21
C ARG A 51 3.40 16.13 11.02
N LEU A 52 2.85 16.24 9.82
CA LEU A 52 3.52 15.79 8.60
C LEU A 52 4.83 16.56 8.37
N ILE A 53 4.82 17.89 8.50
CA ILE A 53 6.02 18.71 8.40
C ILE A 53 7.05 18.30 9.45
N LEU A 54 6.62 18.10 10.71
CA LEU A 54 7.52 17.69 11.80
C LEU A 54 8.12 16.30 11.58
N LEU A 55 7.33 15.34 11.10
CA LEU A 55 7.81 13.99 10.79
C LEU A 55 8.75 14.01 9.58
N ALA A 56 8.42 14.79 8.55
CA ALA A 56 9.27 14.96 7.37
C ALA A 56 10.60 15.65 7.73
N SER A 57 10.58 16.69 8.58
CA SER A 57 11.80 17.35 9.03
C SER A 57 12.65 16.45 9.90
N ALA A 58 12.05 15.73 10.86
CA ALA A 58 12.76 14.74 11.68
C ALA A 58 13.40 13.66 10.81
N PHE A 59 12.67 13.18 9.79
CA PHE A 59 13.20 12.23 8.83
C PHE A 59 14.41 12.79 8.07
N VAL A 60 14.33 14.00 7.51
CA VAL A 60 15.46 14.65 6.82
C VAL A 60 16.68 14.80 7.74
N VAL A 61 16.47 15.20 9.00
CA VAL A 61 17.55 15.32 9.99
C VAL A 61 18.20 13.96 10.24
N ILE A 62 17.43 12.91 10.53
CA ILE A 62 17.96 11.55 10.74
C ILE A 62 18.76 11.11 9.51
N MET A 63 18.21 11.31 8.32
CA MET A 63 18.84 10.90 7.06
C MET A 63 20.14 11.67 6.79
N SER A 64 20.26 12.92 7.23
CA SER A 64 21.49 13.70 7.10
C SER A 64 22.65 13.17 7.97
N PHE A 65 22.34 12.47 9.07
CA PHE A 65 23.34 11.85 9.95
C PHE A 65 23.65 10.40 9.57
N VAL A 66 22.81 9.76 8.76
CA VAL A 66 23.01 8.38 8.31
C VAL A 66 23.94 8.41 7.08
N SER A 67 25.24 8.51 7.34
CA SER A 67 26.28 8.23 6.35
C SER A 67 26.34 6.73 6.12
N LEU A 68 25.47 6.19 5.26
CA LEU A 68 25.59 4.80 4.85
C LEU A 68 26.81 4.65 3.93
N PRO A 69 27.77 3.75 4.25
CA PRO A 69 28.84 3.40 3.34
C PRO A 69 28.25 2.59 2.17
N LEU A 70 27.62 3.29 1.23
CA LEU A 70 26.95 2.70 0.06
C LEU A 70 27.95 2.23 -1.02
N SER A 71 29.24 2.58 -0.88
CA SER A 71 30.28 2.29 -1.87
C SER A 71 31.01 0.96 -1.67
N GLU A 72 30.83 0.25 -0.55
CA GLU A 72 31.67 -0.91 -0.16
C GLU A 72 30.88 -2.20 0.12
N PHE A 73 29.66 -2.34 -0.39
CA PHE A 73 28.99 -3.65 -0.35
C PHE A 73 29.59 -4.56 -1.43
N ASP A 74 30.65 -5.29 -1.05
CA ASP A 74 31.24 -6.35 -1.86
C ASP A 74 30.27 -7.53 -1.95
N TYR A 75 29.69 -7.71 -3.15
CA TYR A 75 28.61 -8.66 -3.43
C TYR A 75 29.04 -10.13 -3.39
N GLN A 76 30.33 -10.43 -3.36
CA GLN A 76 30.82 -11.81 -3.56
C GLN A 76 30.95 -12.66 -2.28
N SER A 77 30.86 -12.08 -1.08
CA SER A 77 31.12 -12.83 0.17
C SER A 77 30.05 -12.75 1.26
N GLN A 78 28.97 -11.98 1.07
CA GLN A 78 28.03 -11.70 2.16
C GLN A 78 26.76 -12.56 2.11
N SER A 79 26.23 -12.88 3.30
CA SER A 79 25.01 -13.67 3.46
C SER A 79 23.81 -13.00 2.77
N ILE A 80 22.84 -13.81 2.33
CA ILE A 80 21.59 -13.38 1.67
C ILE A 80 20.92 -12.20 2.39
N PHE A 81 21.02 -12.15 3.72
CA PHE A 81 20.51 -11.06 4.55
C PHE A 81 21.14 -9.71 4.22
N TYR A 82 22.48 -9.62 4.09
CA TYR A 82 23.16 -8.37 3.77
C TYR A 82 22.86 -7.89 2.36
N THR A 83 22.78 -8.81 1.39
CA THR A 83 22.38 -8.48 0.02
C THR A 83 20.94 -7.95 -0.02
N MET A 84 20.01 -8.58 0.70
CA MET A 84 18.63 -8.09 0.81
C MET A 84 18.53 -6.75 1.54
N ALA A 85 19.27 -6.58 2.64
CA ALA A 85 19.32 -5.35 3.40
C ALA A 85 19.93 -4.21 2.57
N GLY A 86 21.00 -4.47 1.83
CA GLY A 86 21.66 -3.54 0.92
C GLY A 86 20.74 -3.10 -0.22
N HIS A 87 20.03 -4.02 -0.87
CA HIS A 87 19.04 -3.66 -1.90
C HIS A 87 17.84 -2.89 -1.34
N THR A 88 17.41 -3.21 -0.12
CA THR A 88 16.30 -2.49 0.52
C THR A 88 16.73 -1.08 0.92
N ALA A 89 17.92 -0.94 1.50
CA ALA A 89 18.50 0.35 1.84
C ALA A 89 18.70 1.19 0.57
N ARG A 90 19.38 0.66 -0.45
CA ARG A 90 19.62 1.42 -1.70
C ARG A 90 18.32 1.90 -2.35
N GLY A 91 17.29 1.04 -2.40
CA GLY A 91 15.98 1.42 -2.89
C GLY A 91 15.24 2.44 -2.03
N PHE A 92 15.55 2.52 -0.74
CA PHE A 92 14.98 3.53 0.16
C PHE A 92 15.70 4.88 0.07
N PHE A 93 17.03 4.86 0.03
CA PHE A 93 17.88 6.07 0.06
C PHE A 93 18.06 6.71 -1.31
N ASN A 94 18.06 5.91 -2.39
CA ASN A 94 18.20 6.43 -3.76
C ASN A 94 17.25 5.71 -4.74
N PRO A 95 15.92 5.85 -4.55
CA PRO A 95 14.91 5.14 -5.35
C PRO A 95 14.98 5.47 -6.85
N LEU A 96 15.41 6.68 -7.22
CA LEU A 96 15.49 7.11 -8.62
C LEU A 96 16.67 6.49 -9.37
N SER A 97 17.75 6.13 -8.66
CA SER A 97 18.91 5.45 -9.25
C SER A 97 18.71 3.94 -9.44
N GLU A 98 17.66 3.38 -8.85
CA GLU A 98 17.38 1.95 -8.95
C GLU A 98 16.81 1.59 -10.33
N MET A 99 17.53 0.73 -11.05
CA MET A 99 17.09 0.20 -12.34
C MET A 99 15.71 -0.46 -12.26
N THR A 100 15.42 -1.14 -11.15
CA THR A 100 14.12 -1.79 -10.90
C THR A 100 12.97 -0.80 -10.84
N PHE A 101 13.18 0.39 -10.26
CA PHE A 101 12.17 1.44 -10.22
C PHE A 101 11.92 2.04 -11.61
N GLN A 102 12.99 2.30 -12.37
CA GLN A 102 12.88 2.80 -13.74
C GLN A 102 12.15 1.81 -14.67
N SER A 103 12.45 0.52 -14.55
CA SER A 103 11.73 -0.53 -15.28
C SER A 103 10.23 -0.53 -14.97
N ARG A 104 9.84 -0.34 -13.71
CA ARG A 104 8.43 -0.21 -13.31
C ARG A 104 7.75 0.99 -13.95
N LEU A 105 8.39 2.15 -13.92
CA LEU A 105 7.83 3.37 -14.54
C LEU A 105 7.64 3.19 -16.06
N ASN A 106 8.62 2.58 -16.73
CA ASN A 106 8.53 2.28 -18.15
C ASN A 106 7.41 1.27 -18.45
N LEU A 107 7.27 0.24 -17.61
CA LEU A 107 6.19 -0.74 -17.71
C LEU A 107 4.83 -0.06 -17.54
N TRP A 108 4.66 0.78 -16.52
CA TRP A 108 3.40 1.50 -16.28
C TRP A 108 3.04 2.43 -17.42
N LYS A 109 4.04 3.14 -17.96
CA LYS A 109 3.87 3.95 -19.17
C LYS A 109 3.36 3.08 -20.32
N TYR A 110 4.07 1.99 -20.64
CA TYR A 110 3.67 1.05 -21.69
C TYR A 110 2.25 0.50 -21.49
N LEU A 111 1.87 0.13 -20.26
CA LEU A 111 0.53 -0.36 -19.98
C LEU A 111 -0.54 0.69 -20.32
N PHE A 112 -0.33 1.95 -19.96
CA PHE A 112 -1.31 3.01 -20.20
C PHE A 112 -1.26 3.62 -21.60
N THR A 113 -0.13 3.55 -22.31
CA THR A 113 0.00 4.08 -23.68
C THR A 113 -0.34 3.05 -24.74
N ASP A 114 -0.03 1.77 -24.51
CA ASP A 114 -0.06 0.75 -25.54
C ASP A 114 -1.03 -0.40 -25.25
N VAL A 115 -1.18 -0.81 -24.00
CA VAL A 115 -1.97 -2.00 -23.64
C VAL A 115 -3.44 -1.66 -23.39
N VAL A 116 -3.70 -0.79 -22.41
CA VAL A 116 -5.06 -0.40 -22.02
C VAL A 116 -5.83 0.28 -23.16
N PRO A 117 -5.24 1.19 -23.97
CA PRO A 117 -5.96 1.79 -25.08
C PRO A 117 -6.34 0.81 -26.19
N LYS A 118 -5.52 -0.23 -26.42
CA LYS A 118 -5.81 -1.27 -27.44
C LYS A 118 -6.92 -2.22 -27.00
N ASN A 119 -7.11 -2.40 -25.68
CA ASN A 119 -8.16 -3.25 -25.15
C ASN A 119 -8.83 -2.63 -23.90
N PRO A 120 -9.72 -1.64 -24.07
CA PRO A 120 -10.27 -0.86 -22.96
C PRO A 120 -11.22 -1.65 -22.06
N VAL A 121 -11.71 -2.81 -22.53
CA VAL A 121 -12.57 -3.73 -21.77
C VAL A 121 -11.73 -4.79 -21.02
N GLY A 122 -10.44 -4.90 -21.34
CA GLY A 122 -9.50 -5.80 -20.70
C GLY A 122 -9.31 -7.14 -21.42
N TYR A 123 -8.26 -7.85 -21.04
CA TYR A 123 -7.85 -9.13 -21.63
C TYR A 123 -8.43 -10.35 -20.91
N GLY A 124 -9.31 -10.13 -19.92
CA GLY A 124 -9.93 -11.18 -19.13
C GLY A 124 -9.26 -11.40 -17.77
N LEU A 125 -10.04 -11.92 -16.83
CA LEU A 125 -9.57 -12.22 -15.48
C LEU A 125 -8.50 -13.32 -15.55
N GLY A 126 -7.30 -13.00 -15.07
CA GLY A 126 -6.18 -13.94 -15.04
C GLY A 126 -5.19 -13.79 -16.19
N SER A 127 -5.38 -12.84 -17.11
CA SER A 127 -4.38 -12.53 -18.14
C SER A 127 -3.03 -12.13 -17.53
N THR A 128 -3.03 -11.47 -16.37
CA THR A 128 -1.79 -11.10 -15.65
C THR A 128 -1.35 -12.13 -14.61
N SER A 129 -1.84 -13.38 -14.67
CA SER A 129 -1.52 -14.41 -13.67
C SER A 129 -0.27 -15.22 -14.05
N ILE A 130 0.36 -15.84 -13.05
CA ILE A 130 1.45 -16.80 -13.27
C ILE A 130 0.95 -18.00 -14.12
N ALA A 131 -0.34 -18.36 -14.00
CA ALA A 131 -0.92 -19.40 -14.83
C ALA A 131 -0.93 -19.00 -16.32
N ALA A 132 -1.29 -17.76 -16.64
CA ALA A 132 -1.21 -17.27 -18.01
C ALA A 132 0.22 -17.34 -18.55
N GLN A 133 1.23 -16.95 -17.76
CA GLN A 133 2.65 -17.10 -18.15
C GLN A 133 3.03 -18.57 -18.42
N ARG A 134 2.56 -19.50 -17.59
CA ARG A 134 2.96 -20.93 -17.67
C ARG A 134 2.24 -21.71 -18.77
N PHE A 135 1.01 -21.34 -19.10
CA PHE A 135 0.15 -22.09 -20.02
C PHE A 135 -0.07 -21.40 -21.38
N GLY A 136 0.85 -20.51 -21.78
CA GLY A 136 0.84 -19.89 -23.10
C GLY A 136 -0.21 -18.78 -23.28
N GLY A 137 -0.68 -18.20 -22.18
CA GLY A 137 -1.55 -17.02 -22.18
C GLY A 137 -0.78 -15.72 -22.45
N LEU A 138 -1.50 -14.60 -22.50
CA LEU A 138 -0.92 -13.27 -22.68
C LEU A 138 -0.03 -12.90 -21.48
N GLU A 139 1.28 -12.94 -21.64
CA GLU A 139 2.23 -12.52 -20.62
C GLU A 139 2.30 -10.99 -20.52
N ILE A 140 1.41 -10.40 -19.73
CA ILE A 140 1.44 -8.98 -19.42
C ILE A 140 1.80 -8.82 -17.95
N GLY A 141 3.09 -8.61 -17.68
CA GLY A 141 3.56 -8.24 -16.35
C GLY A 141 3.06 -6.85 -15.96
N THR A 142 2.53 -6.70 -14.75
CA THR A 142 2.03 -5.39 -14.28
C THR A 142 2.69 -4.88 -13.01
N GLU A 143 3.39 -5.75 -12.28
CA GLU A 143 4.09 -5.51 -11.00
C GLU A 143 3.26 -4.87 -9.87
N GLY A 144 2.01 -4.48 -10.12
CA GLY A 144 1.07 -3.92 -9.15
C GLY A 144 -0.37 -4.32 -9.47
N TYR A 145 -1.17 -4.49 -8.43
CA TYR A 145 -2.54 -4.97 -8.55
C TYR A 145 -3.46 -3.97 -9.26
N ILE A 146 -3.27 -2.67 -9.05
CA ILE A 146 -4.06 -1.65 -9.76
C ILE A 146 -3.86 -1.77 -11.27
N PHE A 147 -2.62 -1.90 -11.71
CA PHE A 147 -2.28 -2.10 -13.11
C PHE A 147 -2.80 -3.44 -13.64
N ALA A 148 -2.74 -4.50 -12.82
CA ALA A 148 -3.34 -5.79 -13.15
C ALA A 148 -4.85 -5.65 -13.40
N LEU A 149 -5.57 -4.84 -12.62
CA LEU A 149 -7.00 -4.60 -12.83
C LEU A 149 -7.29 -3.86 -14.13
N PHE A 150 -6.46 -2.86 -14.48
CA PHE A 150 -6.58 -2.17 -15.77
C PHE A 150 -6.36 -3.09 -16.97
N VAL A 151 -5.43 -4.05 -16.86
CA VAL A 151 -5.16 -5.02 -17.93
C VAL A 151 -6.22 -6.12 -17.97
N ASN A 152 -6.59 -6.72 -16.85
CA ASN A 152 -7.52 -7.84 -16.78
C ASN A 152 -8.97 -7.42 -17.05
N SER A 153 -9.41 -6.35 -16.40
CA SER A 153 -10.82 -5.92 -16.34
C SER A 153 -11.06 -4.58 -17.06
N GLY A 154 -10.04 -4.08 -17.76
CA GLY A 154 -10.11 -2.85 -18.52
C GLY A 154 -10.16 -1.60 -17.65
N VAL A 155 -10.47 -0.48 -18.30
CA VAL A 155 -10.58 0.84 -17.67
C VAL A 155 -11.65 0.83 -16.57
N VAL A 156 -12.76 0.13 -16.79
CA VAL A 156 -13.87 0.03 -15.83
C VAL A 156 -13.41 -0.62 -14.53
N GLY A 157 -12.74 -1.77 -14.59
CA GLY A 157 -12.29 -2.47 -13.38
C GLY A 157 -11.24 -1.67 -12.60
N GLY A 158 -10.27 -1.07 -13.29
CA GLY A 158 -9.27 -0.21 -12.66
C GLY A 158 -9.88 1.01 -11.97
N LEU A 159 -10.79 1.72 -12.65
CA LEU A 159 -11.46 2.89 -12.09
C LEU A 159 -12.37 2.54 -10.91
N LEU A 160 -13.13 1.45 -10.97
CA LEU A 160 -13.97 1.01 -9.86
C LEU A 160 -13.14 0.74 -8.61
N PHE A 161 -11.99 0.08 -8.74
CA PHE A 161 -11.11 -0.15 -7.61
C PHE A 161 -10.55 1.15 -7.02
N LEU A 162 -10.16 2.11 -7.88
CA LEU A 162 -9.72 3.43 -7.43
C LEU A 162 -10.84 4.18 -6.69
N ILE A 163 -12.06 4.16 -7.22
CA ILE A 163 -13.23 4.79 -6.59
C ILE A 163 -13.49 4.17 -5.22
N ILE A 164 -13.53 2.85 -5.10
CA ILE A 164 -13.77 2.14 -3.84
C ILE A 164 -12.66 2.46 -2.83
N SER A 165 -11.41 2.44 -3.28
CA SER A 165 -10.25 2.73 -2.43
C SER A 165 -10.27 4.17 -1.93
N LEU A 166 -10.48 5.15 -2.81
CA LEU A 166 -10.57 6.57 -2.46
C LEU A 166 -11.78 6.88 -1.58
N ALA A 167 -12.94 6.28 -1.87
CA ALA A 167 -14.13 6.40 -1.04
C ALA A 167 -13.87 5.86 0.37
N THR A 168 -13.25 4.69 0.47
CA THR A 168 -12.92 4.09 1.77
C THR A 168 -11.92 4.93 2.54
N LEU A 169 -10.87 5.46 1.89
CA LEU A 169 -9.90 6.35 2.55
C LEU A 169 -10.55 7.64 3.04
N LYS A 170 -11.39 8.27 2.21
CA LYS A 170 -12.14 9.48 2.59
C LYS A 170 -13.03 9.20 3.80
N LYS A 171 -13.83 8.14 3.74
CA LYS A 171 -14.79 7.77 4.78
C LYS A 171 -14.12 7.30 6.06
N GLY A 172 -13.06 6.52 5.94
CA GLY A 172 -12.22 6.12 7.06
C GLY A 172 -11.58 7.33 7.75
N THR A 173 -11.17 8.35 6.99
CA THR A 173 -10.65 9.62 7.54
C THR A 173 -11.73 10.38 8.31
N GLU A 174 -12.91 10.55 7.72
CA GLU A 174 -14.07 11.19 8.38
C GLU A 174 -14.43 10.47 9.70
N LEU A 175 -14.48 9.14 9.69
CA LEU A 175 -14.73 8.31 10.88
C LEU A 175 -13.62 8.43 11.93
N SER A 176 -12.36 8.54 11.50
CA SER A 176 -11.20 8.63 12.39
C SER A 176 -11.10 9.99 13.09
N ILE A 177 -11.48 11.07 12.42
CA ILE A 177 -11.52 12.41 13.04
C ILE A 177 -12.61 12.49 14.11
N GLN A 178 -13.72 11.78 13.88
CA GLN A 178 -14.90 11.77 14.76
C GLN A 178 -14.89 10.62 15.76
N SER A 179 -13.78 9.88 15.87
CA SER A 179 -13.74 8.69 16.71
C SER A 179 -13.65 9.03 18.19
N GLU A 180 -14.76 8.89 18.90
CA GLU A 180 -14.80 8.81 20.36
C GLU A 180 -15.41 7.45 20.79
N GLY A 181 -15.03 6.98 21.98
CA GLY A 181 -15.57 5.75 22.56
C GLY A 181 -15.41 4.50 21.68
N SER A 182 -16.54 3.90 21.25
CA SER A 182 -16.58 2.64 20.48
C SER A 182 -15.89 2.71 19.12
N LYS A 183 -15.68 3.91 18.58
CA LYS A 183 -15.04 4.15 17.27
C LYS A 183 -13.55 4.43 17.36
N ALA A 184 -12.93 4.36 18.55
CA ALA A 184 -11.52 4.68 18.79
C ALA A 184 -10.50 3.90 17.92
N LEU A 185 -10.97 2.87 17.21
CA LEU A 185 -10.17 2.01 16.34
C LEU A 185 -10.14 2.47 14.88
N ALA A 186 -11.01 3.40 14.48
CA ALA A 186 -11.08 3.90 13.11
C ALA A 186 -9.72 4.41 12.57
N PRO A 187 -8.89 5.14 13.35
CA PRO A 187 -7.57 5.57 12.88
C PRO A 187 -6.63 4.40 12.56
N LEU A 188 -6.70 3.32 13.33
CA LEU A 188 -5.89 2.12 13.11
C LEU A 188 -6.34 1.35 11.87
N VAL A 189 -7.65 1.18 11.70
CA VAL A 189 -8.21 0.53 10.51
C VAL A 189 -7.86 1.33 9.26
N LEU A 190 -8.00 2.66 9.31
CA LEU A 190 -7.62 3.56 8.22
C LEU A 190 -6.14 3.45 7.88
N ALA A 191 -5.26 3.42 8.88
CA ALA A 191 -3.83 3.25 8.68
C ALA A 191 -3.50 1.96 7.91
N ILE A 192 -4.10 0.84 8.32
CA ILE A 192 -3.92 -0.45 7.64
C ILE A 192 -4.43 -0.37 6.20
N ILE A 193 -5.65 0.14 5.98
CA ILE A 193 -6.22 0.27 4.64
C ILE A 193 -5.37 1.17 3.75
N ALA A 194 -4.86 2.29 4.27
CA ALA A 194 -4.02 3.21 3.53
C ALA A 194 -2.72 2.55 3.07
N GLY A 195 -2.04 1.80 3.96
CA GLY A 195 -0.86 1.04 3.59
C GLY A 195 -1.13 -0.06 2.57
N LEU A 196 -2.19 -0.85 2.77
CA LEU A 196 -2.56 -1.91 1.83
C LEU A 196 -2.94 -1.33 0.46
N THR A 197 -3.64 -0.19 0.42
CA THR A 197 -4.01 0.51 -0.81
C THR A 197 -2.77 0.98 -1.55
N LEU A 198 -1.82 1.63 -0.86
CA LEU A 198 -0.55 2.05 -1.46
C LEU A 198 0.25 0.85 -1.98
N ASN A 199 0.27 -0.25 -1.23
CA ASN A 199 0.98 -1.47 -1.61
C ASN A 199 0.37 -2.15 -2.85
N ASN A 200 -0.86 -1.84 -3.26
CA ASN A 200 -1.40 -2.29 -4.56
C ASN A 200 -0.88 -1.49 -5.77
N VAL A 201 -0.27 -0.33 -5.56
CA VAL A 201 0.40 0.42 -6.63
C VAL A 201 1.75 -0.24 -6.93
N PHE A 202 2.51 -0.54 -5.88
CA PHE A 202 3.88 -1.05 -5.99
C PHE A 202 3.99 -2.58 -5.81
N GLY A 203 2.87 -3.26 -5.63
CA GLY A 203 2.79 -4.68 -5.31
C GLY A 203 1.35 -5.22 -5.40
N ASN A 204 1.11 -6.40 -4.82
CA ASN A 204 -0.10 -7.18 -5.06
C ASN A 204 -0.90 -7.53 -3.78
N SER A 205 -0.96 -6.63 -2.80
CA SER A 205 -1.56 -6.92 -1.49
C SER A 205 -2.98 -7.49 -1.53
N PHE A 206 -3.84 -7.01 -2.43
CA PHE A 206 -5.22 -7.48 -2.54
C PHE A 206 -5.41 -8.74 -3.39
N VAL A 207 -4.31 -9.33 -3.87
CA VAL A 207 -4.30 -10.66 -4.52
C VAL A 207 -3.79 -11.72 -3.56
N LEU A 208 -2.94 -11.34 -2.59
CA LEU A 208 -2.35 -12.29 -1.66
C LEU A 208 -3.42 -12.87 -0.73
N TYR A 209 -3.57 -14.20 -0.76
CA TYR A 209 -4.58 -14.93 0.03
C TYR A 209 -4.53 -14.64 1.53
N SER A 210 -3.35 -14.31 2.07
CA SER A 210 -3.15 -13.97 3.48
C SER A 210 -3.60 -12.56 3.86
N VAL A 211 -3.58 -11.61 2.91
CA VAL A 211 -3.77 -10.17 3.18
C VAL A 211 -5.08 -9.65 2.61
N ALA A 212 -5.49 -10.13 1.44
CA ALA A 212 -6.67 -9.66 0.73
C ALA A 212 -7.97 -9.79 1.56
N PRO A 213 -8.26 -10.91 2.25
CA PRO A 213 -9.47 -11.03 3.06
C PRO A 213 -9.54 -9.98 4.18
N ILE A 214 -8.38 -9.67 4.80
CA ILE A 214 -8.29 -8.66 5.85
C ILE A 214 -8.56 -7.28 5.25
N GLY A 215 -7.93 -6.95 4.11
CA GLY A 215 -8.15 -5.69 3.41
C GLY A 215 -9.63 -5.45 3.09
N TRP A 216 -10.28 -6.42 2.44
CA TRP A 216 -11.70 -6.33 2.08
C TRP A 216 -12.62 -6.26 3.30
N LEU A 217 -12.35 -7.04 4.36
CA LEU A 217 -13.13 -7.00 5.61
C LEU A 217 -13.07 -5.62 6.27
N LEU A 218 -11.88 -5.01 6.32
CA LEU A 218 -11.68 -3.69 6.90
C LEU A 218 -12.34 -2.58 6.06
N MET A 219 -12.31 -2.68 4.73
CA MET A 219 -13.05 -1.77 3.84
C MET A 219 -14.57 -1.89 4.08
N GLY A 220 -15.09 -3.13 4.17
CA GLY A 220 -16.50 -3.38 4.47
C GLY A 220 -16.93 -2.87 5.85
N TRP A 221 -16.04 -2.97 6.85
CA TRP A 221 -16.29 -2.41 8.18
C TRP A 221 -16.47 -0.88 8.15
N ILE A 222 -15.60 -0.15 7.41
CA ILE A 222 -15.73 1.30 7.21
C ILE A 222 -17.08 1.64 6.56
N ALA A 223 -17.47 0.92 5.51
CA ALA A 223 -18.74 1.13 4.82
C ALA A 223 -19.96 0.88 5.72
N ARG A 224 -19.91 -0.15 6.57
CA ARG A 224 -20.96 -0.45 7.56
C ARG A 224 -21.10 0.67 8.59
N GLU A 225 -19.98 1.14 9.16
CA GLU A 225 -20.00 2.22 10.16
C GLU A 225 -20.54 3.53 9.59
N GLU A 226 -20.27 3.83 8.31
CA GLU A 226 -20.89 4.97 7.62
C GLU A 226 -22.42 4.80 7.50
N THR A 227 -22.87 3.61 7.12
CA THR A 227 -24.31 3.34 6.94
C THR A 227 -25.06 3.46 8.27
N LEU A 228 -24.49 2.92 9.35
CA LEU A 228 -25.06 3.04 10.69
C LEU A 228 -25.15 4.49 11.14
N LYS A 229 -24.13 5.31 10.84
CA LYS A 229 -24.17 6.75 11.16
C LYS A 229 -25.35 7.45 10.46
N LYS A 230 -25.54 7.22 9.16
CA LYS A 230 -26.64 7.82 8.38
C LYS A 230 -28.04 7.42 8.89
N ASN A 231 -28.18 6.25 9.51
CA ASN A 231 -29.46 5.80 10.05
C ASN A 231 -29.78 6.39 11.42
N VAL A 232 -28.77 6.83 12.18
CA VAL A 232 -28.97 7.53 13.47
C VAL A 232 -29.30 9.01 13.26
N ASP A 233 -28.78 9.60 12.19
CA ASP A 233 -29.01 11.02 11.83
C ASP A 233 -30.33 11.26 11.08
N LYS A 234 -31.14 10.22 10.84
CA LYS A 234 -32.48 10.27 10.21
C LYS A 234 -33.57 10.05 11.24
#